data_AF-A0A0R1YPA7-F1
#
_entry.id   AF-A0A0R1YPA7-F1
#
_cell.length_a   1.000
_cell.length_b   1.000
_cell.length_c   1.000
_cell.angle_alpha   90.00
_cell.angle_beta   90.00
_cell.angle_gamma   90.00
#
_symmetry.space_group_name_H-M   'P 1'
#
loop_
_entity.id
_entity.type
_entity.pdbx_description
1 polymer ?
#
loop_
_entity_poly.entity_id
_entity_poly.type
_entity_poly.pdbx_seq_one_letter_code
_entity_poly.pdbx_strand_id
1 'polypeptide(L)' 'MMAKKMKIDPDKFARAVVSGSTITESDDVKASKQALKRYLSAYLLIEDFNKLEKETVSGLNDQSFSEMMGSIAKALQSKY' A
#
# COMPACT_ATOMS: atom_id res chain seq x y z
N MET A 1 -1.97 20.14 5.07
CA MET A 1 -0.71 19.38 5.16
C MET A 1 -0.73 18.34 4.06
N MET A 2 0.06 18.48 3.00
CA MET A 2 0.16 17.45 1.95
C MET A 2 0.71 16.17 2.60
N ALA A 3 -0.07 15.08 2.59
CA ALA A 3 0.42 13.79 3.06
C ALA A 3 1.68 13.43 2.28
N LYS A 4 2.82 13.37 2.96
CA LYS A 4 4.11 13.13 2.32
C LYS A 4 4.08 11.71 1.76
N LYS A 5 4.15 11.56 0.43
CA LYS A 5 4.19 10.27 -0.25
C LYS A 5 5.23 9.36 0.42
N MET A 6 4.77 8.26 0.98
CA MET A 6 5.64 7.29 1.63
C MET A 6 5.86 6.12 0.68
N LYS A 7 7.10 5.96 0.23
CA LYS A 7 7.55 4.76 -0.47
C LYS A 7 8.42 3.94 0.48
N ILE A 8 8.01 2.71 0.75
CA ILE A 8 8.73 1.81 1.63
C ILE A 8 9.54 0.84 0.77
N ASP A 9 10.81 0.64 1.11
CA ASP A 9 11.67 -0.33 0.42
C ASP A 9 11.18 -1.77 0.69
N PRO A 10 10.81 -2.54 -0.34
CA PRO A 10 10.18 -3.85 -0.13
C PRO A 10 11.08 -4.88 0.55
N ASP A 11 12.36 -4.95 0.18
CA ASP A 11 13.31 -5.91 0.75
C ASP A 11 13.59 -5.57 2.22
N LYS A 12 13.85 -4.30 2.54
CA LYS A 12 14.06 -3.85 3.93
C LYS A 12 12.85 -4.14 4.80
N PHE A 13 11.64 -3.89 4.30
CA PHE A 13 10.41 -4.20 5.03
C PHE A 13 10.25 -5.70 5.27
N ALA A 14 10.40 -6.51 4.22
CA ALA A 14 10.23 -7.96 4.32
C ALA A 14 11.27 -8.59 5.27
N ARG A 15 12.53 -8.14 5.23
CA ARG A 15 13.57 -8.57 6.17
C ARG A 15 13.24 -8.17 7.60
N ALA A 16 12.79 -6.93 7.83
CA ALA A 16 12.38 -6.47 9.15
C ALA A 16 11.26 -7.35 9.73
N VAL A 17 10.23 -7.65 8.92
CA VAL A 17 9.10 -8.50 9.32
C VAL A 17 9.56 -9.92 9.68
N VAL A 18 10.45 -10.53 8.88
CA VAL A 18 10.97 -11.87 9.20
C VAL A 18 11.83 -11.84 10.47
N SER A 19 12.74 -10.87 10.57
CA SER A 19 13.66 -10.75 11.71
C SER A 19 12.95 -10.49 13.05
N GLY A 20 11.84 -9.76 13.02
CA GLY A 20 11.01 -9.48 14.20
C GLY A 20 10.02 -10.60 14.52
N SER A 21 10.00 -11.70 13.76
CA SER A 21 9.01 -12.76 13.91
C SER A 21 9.58 -13.97 14.63
N THR A 22 8.87 -14.45 15.65
CA THR A 22 9.22 -15.71 16.32
C THR A 22 8.80 -16.88 15.45
N ILE A 23 9.77 -17.67 14.98
CA ILE A 23 9.55 -18.95 14.31
C ILE A 23 9.91 -20.04 15.31
N THR A 24 8.91 -20.78 15.78
CA THR A 24 9.06 -21.78 16.86
C THR A 24 9.24 -23.20 16.32
N GLU A 25 9.50 -23.35 15.02
CA GLU A 25 9.64 -24.64 14.37
C GLU A 25 11.05 -25.20 14.60
N SER A 26 11.12 -26.45 15.04
CA SER A 26 12.37 -27.12 15.41
C SER A 26 13.11 -27.76 14.22
N ASP A 27 12.38 -28.05 13.14
CA ASP A 27 12.95 -28.55 11.89
C ASP A 27 13.41 -27.39 11.02
N ASP A 28 14.71 -27.30 10.73
CA ASP A 28 15.32 -26.21 9.97
C ASP A 28 14.70 -26.00 8.58
N VAL A 29 14.29 -27.10 7.91
CA VAL A 29 13.67 -27.01 6.58
C VAL A 29 12.28 -26.41 6.69
N LYS A 30 11.50 -26.81 7.68
CA LYS A 30 10.18 -26.22 7.94
C LYS A 30 10.28 -24.78 8.43
N ALA A 31 11.23 -24.47 9.32
CA ALA A 31 11.50 -23.12 9.79
C ALA A 31 11.89 -22.20 8.63
N SER A 32 12.78 -22.66 7.74
CA SER A 32 13.18 -21.93 6.53
C SER A 32 12.00 -21.69 5.59
N LYS A 33 11.12 -22.67 5.39
CA LYS A 33 9.91 -22.52 4.58
C LYS A 33 8.95 -21.49 5.20
N GLN A 34 8.79 -21.47 6.52
CA GLN A 34 7.96 -20.48 7.21
C GLN A 34 8.54 -19.06 7.07
N ALA A 35 9.86 -18.91 7.25
CA ALA A 35 10.55 -17.63 7.05
C ALA A 35 10.38 -17.13 5.61
N LEU A 36 10.60 -18.01 4.62
CA LEU A 36 10.43 -17.69 3.20
C LEU A 36 9.00 -17.26 2.86
N LYS A 37 8.00 -18.00 3.36
CA LYS A 37 6.59 -17.64 3.15
C LYS A 37 6.31 -16.25 3.71
N ARG A 38 6.76 -15.96 4.94
CA ARG A 38 6.57 -14.67 5.59
C ARG A 38 7.28 -13.53 4.84
N TYR A 39 8.50 -13.76 4.38
CA TYR A 39 9.25 -12.82 3.56
C TYR A 39 8.47 -12.44 2.30
N LEU A 40 8.07 -13.44 1.51
CA LEU A 40 7.38 -13.22 0.23
C LEU A 40 6.02 -12.54 0.43
N SER A 41 5.27 -12.94 1.45
CA SER A 41 4.00 -12.26 1.79
C SER A 41 4.22 -10.79 2.17
N ALA A 42 5.22 -10.50 3.02
CA ALA A 42 5.52 -9.13 3.42
C ALA A 42 5.97 -8.26 2.24
N TYR A 43 6.77 -8.83 1.35
CA TYR A 43 7.24 -8.17 0.13
C TYR A 43 6.08 -7.79 -0.81
N LEU A 44 5.16 -8.72 -1.06
CA LEU A 44 3.98 -8.45 -1.90
C LEU A 44 3.08 -7.38 -1.29
N LEU A 45 2.80 -7.48 0.02
CA LEU A 45 1.95 -6.51 0.72
C LEU A 45 2.48 -5.08 0.63
N ILE A 46 3.79 -4.90 0.73
CA ILE A 46 4.40 -3.57 0.66
C ILE A 46 4.52 -3.05 -0.77
N GLU A 47 4.69 -3.92 -1.77
CA GLU A 47 4.56 -3.53 -3.18
C GLU A 47 3.13 -3.07 -3.51
N ASP A 48 2.12 -3.79 -3.04
CA ASP A 48 0.71 -3.41 -3.21
C ASP A 48 0.41 -2.08 -2.53
N PHE A 49 0.89 -1.89 -1.29
CA PHE A 49 0.79 -0.60 -0.59
C PHE A 49 1.45 0.53 -1.39
N ASN A 50 2.70 0.34 -1.83
CA ASN A 50 3.43 1.35 -2.60
C ASN A 50 2.73 1.69 -3.93
N LYS A 51 2.10 0.70 -4.56
CA LYS A 51 1.30 0.89 -5.78
C LYS A 51 0.05 1.70 -5.49
N LEU A 52 -0.70 1.35 -4.45
CA LEU A 52 -1.89 2.09 -4.04
C LEU A 52 -1.55 3.54 -3.65
N GLU A 53 -0.48 3.77 -2.89
CA GLU A 53 -0.04 5.14 -2.56
C GLU A 53 0.32 5.95 -3.82
N LYS A 54 0.97 5.32 -4.79
CA LYS A 54 1.25 5.95 -6.09
C LYS A 54 -0.05 6.28 -6.84
N GLU A 55 -1.01 5.35 -6.84
CA GLU A 55 -2.29 5.47 -7.54
C GLU A 55 -3.21 6.51 -6.91
N THR A 56 -3.38 6.49 -5.58
CA THR A 56 -4.17 7.45 -4.80
C THR A 56 -3.73 8.89 -5.06
N VAL A 57 -2.43 9.14 -5.19
CA VAL A 57 -1.95 10.50 -5.52
C VAL A 57 -1.96 10.80 -7.02
N SER A 58 -2.00 9.79 -7.90
CA SER A 58 -2.17 10.02 -9.33
C SER A 58 -3.63 10.20 -9.76
N GLY A 59 -4.58 9.64 -9.02
CA GLY A 59 -6.03 9.74 -9.26
C GLY A 59 -6.65 11.03 -8.73
N LEU A 60 -6.00 11.67 -7.75
CA LEU A 60 -6.31 13.01 -7.27
C LEU A 60 -5.39 14.03 -7.93
N ASN A 61 -5.49 14.20 -9.26
CA ASN A 61 -5.14 15.51 -9.78
C ASN A 61 -6.27 16.45 -9.35
N ASP A 62 -5.95 17.52 -8.62
CA ASP A 62 -6.93 18.51 -8.12
C ASP A 62 -7.92 18.93 -9.20
N GLN A 63 -7.49 18.91 -10.46
CA GLN A 63 -8.30 19.20 -11.63
C GLN A 63 -9.43 18.17 -11.87
N SER A 64 -9.17 16.86 -11.84
CA SER A 64 -10.21 15.84 -12.09
C SER A 64 -11.23 15.78 -10.95
N PHE A 65 -10.77 15.92 -9.72
CA PHE A 65 -11.65 16.02 -8.55
C PHE A 65 -12.47 17.32 -8.57
N SER A 66 -11.85 18.46 -8.92
CA SER A 66 -12.55 19.75 -9.07
C SER A 66 -13.57 19.73 -10.21
N GLU A 67 -13.27 19.08 -11.33
CA GLU A 67 -14.21 18.91 -12.45
C GLU A 67 -15.38 18.01 -12.05
N MET A 68 -15.12 16.92 -11.31
CA MET A 68 -16.16 16.05 -10.78
C MET A 68 -17.07 16.79 -9.78
N MET A 69 -16.47 17.52 -8.82
CA MET A 69 -17.24 18.30 -7.84
C MET A 69 -18.01 19.45 -8.50
N GLY A 70 -17.44 20.11 -9.52
CA GLY A 70 -18.11 21.15 -10.30
C GLY A 70 -19.29 20.62 -11.11
N SER A 71 -19.20 19.41 -11.67
CA SER A 71 -20.32 18.77 -12.38
C SER A 71 -21.44 18.34 -11.43
N ILE A 72 -21.10 17.83 -10.24
CA ILE A 72 -22.07 17.51 -9.18
C ILE A 72 -22.79 18.77 -8.70
N ALA A 73 -22.06 19.87 -8.45
CA ALA A 73 -22.65 21.14 -8.02
C ALA A 73 -23.63 21.73 -9.06
N LYS A 74 -23.26 21.68 -10.35
CA LYS A 74 -24.17 22.09 -11.45
C LYS A 74 -25.41 21.21 -11.54
N ALA A 75 -25.27 19.90 -11.37
CA ALA A 75 -26.41 18.97 -11.41
C ALA A 75 -27.40 19.21 -10.25
N LEU A 76 -26.91 19.63 -9.09
CA LEU A 76 -27.73 20.00 -7.94
C LEU A 76 -28.43 21.36 -8.12
N GLN A 77 -27.76 22.34 -8.74
CA GLN A 77 -28.37 23.63 -9.08
C GLN A 77 -29.40 23.53 -10.20
N SER A 78 -29.23 22.62 -11.16
CA SER A 78 -30.18 22.38 -12.25
C SER A 78 -31.53 21.80 -11.78
N LYS A 79 -31.64 21.33 -10.54
CA LYS A 79 -32.86 20.74 -9.98
C LYS A 79 -33.66 21.71 -9.10
N TYR A 80 -33.24 22.98 -9.01
CA TYR A 80 -33.97 24.07 -8.36
C TYR A 80 -34.20 25.24 -9.33
#